data_AF-A0A933QRY4-F1
#
_entry.id   AF-A0A933QRY4-F1
#
_cell.length_a   1.000
_cell.length_b   1.000
_cell.length_c   1.000
_cell.angle_alpha   90.00
_cell.angle_beta   90.00
_cell.angle_gamma   90.00
#
_symmetry.space_group_name_H-M   'P 1'
#
loop_
_entity.id
_entity.type
_entity.pdbx_description
1 polymer ?
#
loop_
_entity_poly.entity_id
_entity_poly.type
_entity_poly.pdbx_seq_one_letter_code
_entity_poly.pdbx_strand_id
1 'polypeptide(L)'
;MNRIVRLVATLAIITLFVGQFVIGIPAIVTAMSAPLQNPNRSYEEKMRGVWGDYFDLMQFIQTKTSDNAVILIDPKYQYAILNLYFLHPRKLIYGSEAVLQSHSEIDYVLISEDFPDFAVAGEKIMLDDKQGLYKVRK
;
A
#
# COMPACT_ATOMS: atom_id res chain seq x y z
N MET A 1 22.28 -27.34 26.65
CA MET A 1 21.04 -27.46 25.86
C MET A 1 20.93 -28.89 25.35
N ASN A 2 19.85 -29.60 25.68
CA ASN A 2 19.71 -31.04 25.45
C ASN A 2 19.67 -31.34 23.92
N ARG A 3 20.31 -32.43 23.46
CA ARG A 3 20.40 -32.76 22.02
C ARG A 3 19.03 -32.90 21.36
N ILE A 4 18.06 -33.39 22.12
CA ILE A 4 16.66 -33.53 21.71
C ILE A 4 16.03 -32.16 21.43
N VAL A 5 16.26 -31.17 22.30
CA VAL A 5 15.74 -29.80 22.15
C VAL A 5 16.31 -29.12 20.90
N ARG A 6 17.61 -29.32 20.61
CA ARG A 6 18.22 -28.82 19.37
C ARG A 6 17.58 -29.44 18.13
N LEU A 7 17.35 -30.75 18.16
CA LEU A 7 16.81 -31.47 17.00
C LEU A 7 15.35 -31.06 16.70
N VAL A 8 14.53 -30.91 17.74
CA VAL A 8 13.15 -30.41 17.61
C VAL A 8 13.12 -28.96 17.11
N ALA A 9 13.98 -28.09 17.63
CA ALA A 9 14.07 -26.70 17.17
C ALA A 9 14.48 -26.60 15.70
N THR A 10 15.48 -27.39 15.27
CA THR A 10 15.89 -27.44 13.86
C THR A 10 14.76 -27.91 12.95
N LEU A 11 14.04 -28.97 13.33
CA LEU A 11 12.90 -29.47 12.55
C LEU A 11 11.77 -28.43 12.48
N ALA A 12 11.47 -27.74 13.58
CA ALA A 12 10.46 -26.69 13.59
C ALA A 12 10.84 -25.53 12.65
N ILE A 13 12.10 -25.08 12.68
CA ILE A 13 12.61 -24.03 11.78
C ILE A 13 12.51 -24.47 10.32
N ILE A 14 12.99 -25.68 9.99
CA ILE A 14 12.92 -26.20 8.62
C ILE A 14 11.46 -26.29 8.15
N THR A 15 10.56 -26.79 8.99
CA THR A 15 9.13 -26.90 8.65
C THR A 15 8.50 -25.54 8.43
N LEU A 16 8.89 -24.54 9.22
CA LEU A 16 8.40 -23.17 9.09
C LEU A 16 8.89 -22.53 7.80
N PHE A 17 10.18 -22.70 7.45
CA PHE A 17 10.71 -22.27 6.16
C PHE A 17 10.03 -22.98 4.98
N VAL A 18 9.89 -24.31 5.03
CA VAL A 18 9.22 -25.08 3.97
C VAL A 18 7.76 -24.63 3.82
N GLY A 19 7.03 -24.41 4.91
CA GLY A 19 5.66 -23.88 4.84
C GLY A 19 5.58 -22.50 4.18
N GLN A 20 6.50 -21.60 4.51
CA GLN A 20 6.60 -20.28 3.87
C GLN A 20 6.92 -20.38 2.37
N PHE A 21 7.80 -21.31 1.97
CA PHE A 21 8.13 -21.52 0.55
C PHE A 21 6.99 -22.19 -0.23
N VAL A 22 6.33 -23.19 0.34
CA VAL A 22 5.24 -23.94 -0.30
C VAL A 22 3.99 -23.07 -0.48
N ILE A 23 3.75 -22.10 0.40
CA ILE A 23 2.61 -21.17 0.26
C ILE A 23 3.02 -19.91 -0.54
N GLY A 24 4.22 -19.38 -0.29
CA GLY A 24 4.70 -18.14 -0.89
C GLY A 24 5.02 -18.26 -2.38
N ILE A 25 5.67 -19.34 -2.82
CA ILE A 25 6.02 -19.51 -4.24
C ILE A 25 4.77 -19.61 -5.11
N PRO A 26 3.73 -20.42 -4.81
CA PRO A 26 2.53 -20.46 -5.62
C PRO A 26 1.77 -19.14 -5.66
N ALA A 27 1.75 -18.38 -4.55
CA ALA A 27 1.13 -17.05 -4.54
C ALA A 27 1.86 -16.08 -5.48
N ILE A 28 3.20 -16.07 -5.45
CA ILE A 28 4.03 -15.28 -6.36
C ILE A 28 3.84 -15.73 -7.81
N VAL A 29 3.87 -17.05 -8.08
CA VAL A 29 3.67 -17.60 -9.42
C VAL A 29 2.28 -17.25 -9.95
N THR A 30 1.25 -17.30 -9.10
CA THR A 30 -0.12 -16.94 -9.49
C THR A 30 -0.21 -15.44 -9.81
N ALA A 31 0.33 -14.58 -8.95
CA ALA A 31 0.40 -13.14 -9.19
C ALA A 31 1.21 -12.78 -10.45
N MET A 32 2.28 -13.53 -10.73
CA MET A 32 3.12 -13.34 -11.93
C MET A 32 2.59 -14.01 -13.19
N SER A 33 1.68 -14.98 -13.06
CA SER A 33 1.15 -15.72 -14.21
C SER A 33 0.39 -14.81 -15.17
N ALA A 34 -0.39 -13.85 -14.65
CA ALA A 34 -1.14 -12.90 -15.47
C ALA A 34 -0.23 -12.01 -16.35
N PRO A 35 0.82 -11.35 -15.82
CA PRO A 35 1.75 -10.58 -16.66
C PRO A 35 2.66 -11.44 -17.55
N LEU A 36 2.98 -12.69 -17.14
CA LEU A 36 3.80 -13.61 -17.94
C LEU A 36 3.03 -14.25 -19.11
N GLN A 37 1.73 -14.49 -18.96
CA GLN A 37 0.88 -15.03 -20.03
C GLN A 37 0.55 -14.01 -21.13
N ASN A 38 0.66 -12.71 -20.82
CA ASN A 38 0.40 -11.62 -21.77
C ASN A 38 1.55 -10.60 -21.77
N PRO A 39 2.75 -10.99 -22.23
CA PRO A 39 3.95 -10.15 -22.12
C PRO A 39 3.84 -8.84 -22.91
N ASN A 40 2.98 -8.79 -23.93
CA ASN A 40 2.79 -7.62 -24.79
C ASN A 40 1.85 -6.56 -24.22
N ARG A 41 1.18 -6.83 -23.09
CA ARG A 41 0.34 -5.82 -22.42
C ARG A 41 1.17 -4.63 -21.96
N SER A 42 0.55 -3.46 -21.98
CA SER A 42 1.15 -2.24 -21.43
C SER A 42 1.41 -2.40 -19.93
N TYR A 43 2.26 -1.53 -19.38
CA TYR A 43 2.49 -1.50 -17.93
C TYR A 43 1.17 -1.31 -17.16
N GLU A 44 0.33 -0.38 -17.61
CA GLU A 44 -0.95 -0.10 -16.96
C GLU A 44 -1.91 -1.29 -17.00
N GLU A 45 -2.01 -1.99 -18.13
CA GLU A 45 -2.85 -3.17 -18.25
C GLU A 45 -2.38 -4.32 -17.33
N LYS A 46 -1.05 -4.46 -17.17
CA LYS A 46 -0.47 -5.44 -16.24
C LYS A 46 -0.74 -5.06 -14.80
N MET A 47 -0.52 -3.80 -14.42
CA MET A 47 -0.73 -3.34 -13.06
C MET A 47 -2.20 -3.37 -12.67
N ARG A 48 -3.11 -2.90 -13.54
CA ARG A 48 -4.56 -3.02 -13.33
C ARG A 48 -5.00 -4.48 -13.24
N GLY A 49 -4.40 -5.39 -14.01
CA GLY A 49 -4.69 -6.82 -13.93
C GLY A 49 -4.28 -7.49 -12.62
N VAL A 50 -3.24 -6.98 -11.95
CA VAL A 50 -2.74 -7.54 -10.67
C VAL A 50 -3.36 -6.84 -9.46
N TRP A 51 -3.51 -5.52 -9.53
CA TRP A 51 -3.86 -4.68 -8.38
C TRP A 51 -5.26 -4.05 -8.47
N GLY A 52 -5.92 -4.11 -9.64
CA GLY A 52 -7.28 -3.61 -9.83
C GLY A 52 -7.46 -2.17 -9.38
N ASP A 53 -8.53 -1.93 -8.63
CA ASP A 53 -8.94 -0.61 -8.12
C ASP A 53 -7.84 0.07 -7.29
N TYR A 54 -6.97 -0.70 -6.62
CA TYR A 54 -5.84 -0.12 -5.90
C TYR A 54 -4.86 0.59 -6.84
N PHE A 55 -4.60 0.05 -8.03
CA PHE A 55 -3.77 0.73 -9.03
C PHE A 55 -4.44 2.00 -9.55
N ASP A 56 -5.75 1.95 -9.81
CA ASP A 56 -6.50 3.12 -10.26
C ASP A 56 -6.51 4.23 -9.18
N LEU A 57 -6.58 3.88 -7.90
CA LEU A 57 -6.37 4.81 -6.78
C LEU A 57 -4.97 5.43 -6.78
N MET A 58 -3.92 4.63 -6.98
CA MET A 58 -2.56 5.16 -7.04
C MET A 58 -2.38 6.12 -8.22
N GLN A 59 -2.91 5.78 -9.41
CA GLN A 59 -2.89 6.68 -10.57
C GLN A 59 -3.66 7.96 -10.29
N PHE A 60 -4.84 7.85 -9.67
CA PHE A 60 -5.62 9.02 -9.25
C PHE A 60 -4.80 9.95 -8.35
N ILE A 61 -4.17 9.43 -7.29
CA ILE A 61 -3.34 10.24 -6.39
C ILE A 61 -2.21 10.92 -7.14
N GLN A 62 -1.51 10.19 -8.02
CA GLN A 62 -0.42 10.75 -8.83
C GLN A 62 -0.90 11.92 -9.70
N THR A 63 -2.06 11.80 -10.35
CA THR A 63 -2.60 12.87 -11.22
C THR A 63 -3.13 14.09 -10.46
N LYS A 64 -3.51 13.92 -9.18
CA LYS A 64 -4.11 14.99 -8.36
C LYS A 64 -3.14 15.68 -7.42
N THR A 65 -1.91 15.18 -7.30
CA THR A 65 -0.91 15.70 -6.36
C THR A 65 0.41 15.97 -7.07
N SER A 66 1.15 16.98 -6.62
CA SER A 66 2.50 17.25 -7.12
C SER A 66 3.48 16.18 -6.65
N ASP A 67 4.60 16.03 -7.36
CA ASP A 67 5.63 15.03 -7.03
C ASP A 67 6.30 15.28 -5.66
N ASN A 68 6.27 16.51 -5.17
CA ASN A 68 6.78 16.89 -3.85
C ASN A 68 5.72 16.90 -2.74
N ALA A 69 4.48 16.46 -3.04
CA ALA A 69 3.40 16.49 -2.06
C ALA A 69 3.69 15.58 -0.86
N VAL A 70 3.24 16.02 0.32
CA VAL A 70 3.22 15.20 1.53
C VAL A 70 1.80 14.69 1.78
N ILE A 71 1.65 13.37 1.84
CA ILE A 71 0.34 12.70 1.92
C ILE A 71 0.24 11.93 3.24
N LEU A 72 -0.79 12.22 4.02
CA LEU A 72 -1.17 11.43 5.19
C LEU A 72 -2.01 10.23 4.76
N ILE A 73 -1.61 9.05 5.19
CA ILE A 73 -2.23 7.76 4.85
C ILE A 73 -2.64 7.05 6.14
N ASP A 74 -3.70 6.24 6.06
CA ASP A 74 -4.15 5.37 7.14
C ASP A 74 -3.00 4.46 7.63
N PRO A 75 -2.65 4.48 8.93
CA PRO A 75 -1.64 3.58 9.48
C PRO A 75 -2.01 2.09 9.38
N LYS A 76 -3.28 1.76 9.18
CA LYS A 76 -3.77 0.37 9.02
C LYS A 76 -3.60 -0.17 7.60
N TYR A 77 -3.13 0.65 6.66
CA TYR A 77 -3.01 0.22 5.27
C TYR A 77 -2.01 -0.93 5.14
N GLN A 78 -2.50 -2.07 4.65
CA GLN A 78 -1.75 -3.34 4.57
C GLN A 78 -0.61 -3.30 3.55
N TYR A 79 -0.63 -2.29 2.67
CA TYR A 79 0.21 -2.18 1.47
C TYR A 79 1.22 -1.02 1.54
N ALA A 80 1.79 -0.75 2.72
CA ALA A 80 2.72 0.38 2.91
C ALA A 80 3.89 0.41 1.91
N ILE A 81 4.45 -0.76 1.56
CA ILE A 81 5.54 -0.87 0.57
C ILE A 81 5.05 -0.53 -0.85
N LEU A 82 3.83 -0.96 -1.22
CA LEU A 82 3.28 -0.66 -2.54
C LEU A 82 2.94 0.83 -2.68
N ASN A 83 2.42 1.45 -1.62
CA ASN A 83 2.19 2.89 -1.59
C ASN A 83 3.50 3.65 -1.87
N LEU A 84 4.61 3.25 -1.23
CA LEU A 84 5.93 3.86 -1.48
C LEU A 84 6.40 3.65 -2.92
N TYR A 85 6.18 2.46 -3.48
CA TYR A 85 6.54 2.16 -4.87
C TYR A 85 5.75 3.01 -5.88
N PHE A 86 4.42 3.04 -5.76
CA PHE A 86 3.59 3.75 -6.72
C PHE A 86 3.63 5.27 -6.53
N LEU A 87 3.72 5.77 -5.30
CA LEU A 87 3.59 7.20 -5.05
C LEU A 87 4.92 7.96 -5.05
N HIS A 88 6.05 7.28 -5.22
CA HIS A 88 7.35 7.94 -5.38
C HIS A 88 7.30 9.01 -6.48
N PRO A 89 7.83 10.24 -6.26
CA PRO A 89 8.67 10.67 -5.14
C PRO A 89 7.95 11.35 -3.97
N ARG A 90 6.62 11.25 -3.88
CA ARG A 90 5.82 11.89 -2.80
C ARG A 90 6.23 11.38 -1.43
N LYS A 91 6.20 12.25 -0.42
CA LYS A 91 6.46 11.87 0.97
C LYS A 91 5.18 11.31 1.58
N LEU A 92 5.25 10.10 2.12
CA LEU A 92 4.12 9.47 2.78
C LEU A 92 4.31 9.54 4.29
N ILE A 93 3.29 10.01 5.00
CA ILE A 93 3.23 9.99 6.46
C ILE A 93 2.04 9.11 6.83
N TYR A 94 2.22 8.21 7.79
CA TYR A 94 1.17 7.32 8.26
C TYR A 94 0.74 7.79 9.66
N GLY A 95 -0.55 8.05 9.87
CA GLY A 95 -0.94 8.62 11.14
C GLY A 95 -2.40 8.99 11.31
N SER A 96 -2.67 9.60 12.46
CA SER A 96 -3.99 10.04 12.90
C SER A 96 -4.15 11.56 12.82
N GLU A 97 -5.26 12.08 13.33
CA GLU A 97 -5.49 13.52 13.48
C GLU A 97 -4.34 14.24 14.19
N ALA A 98 -3.78 13.64 15.25
CA ALA A 98 -2.66 14.23 15.98
C ALA A 98 -1.42 14.42 15.10
N VAL A 99 -1.19 13.52 14.14
CA VAL A 99 -0.11 13.63 13.15
C VAL A 99 -0.44 14.73 12.14
N LEU A 100 -1.68 14.83 11.68
CA LEU A 100 -2.10 15.93 10.83
C LEU A 100 -1.86 17.30 11.49
N GLN A 101 -2.18 17.42 12.77
CA GLN A 101 -2.05 18.67 13.53
C GLN A 101 -0.58 19.03 13.81
N SER A 102 0.31 18.04 14.01
CA SER A 102 1.72 18.29 14.30
C SER A 102 2.59 18.45 13.05
N HIS A 103 2.11 18.06 11.87
CA HIS A 103 2.82 18.13 10.60
C HIS A 103 2.16 19.10 9.61
N SER A 104 2.44 20.39 9.79
CA SER A 104 1.96 21.46 8.89
C SER A 104 2.42 21.33 7.43
N GLU A 105 3.42 20.47 7.16
CA GLU A 105 3.86 20.18 5.80
C GLU A 105 2.91 19.26 5.01
N ILE A 106 1.94 18.61 5.66
CA ILE A 106 0.98 17.72 4.99
C ILE A 106 0.11 18.53 4.02
N ASP A 107 0.13 18.13 2.76
CA ASP A 107 -0.65 18.76 1.69
C ASP A 107 -1.96 18.02 1.45
N TYR A 108 -1.97 16.69 1.63
CA TYR A 108 -3.14 15.84 1.37
C TYR A 108 -3.37 14.80 2.45
N VAL A 109 -4.62 14.41 2.66
CA VAL A 109 -5.02 13.23 3.45
C VAL A 109 -5.74 12.26 2.52
N LEU A 110 -5.27 11.02 2.45
CA LEU A 110 -5.92 9.95 1.70
C LEU A 110 -7.30 9.67 2.30
N ILE A 111 -8.30 9.45 1.44
CA ILE A 111 -9.61 8.96 1.83
C ILE A 111 -9.71 7.51 1.37
N SER A 112 -10.04 6.63 2.29
CA SER A 112 -10.32 5.21 2.07
C SER A 112 -11.40 4.77 3.07
N GLU A 113 -12.08 3.65 2.85
CA GLU A 113 -13.29 3.18 3.59
C GLU A 113 -13.56 3.85 4.96
N ASP A 114 -12.69 3.64 5.95
CA ASP A 114 -12.87 4.14 7.32
C ASP A 114 -11.88 5.26 7.73
N PHE A 115 -11.14 5.84 6.77
CA PHE A 115 -10.12 6.85 6.99
C PHE A 115 -10.26 8.07 6.06
N PRO A 116 -10.06 9.30 6.56
CA PRO A 116 -9.86 9.65 7.97
C PRO A 116 -11.14 9.46 8.80
N ASP A 117 -11.00 8.97 10.02
CA ASP A 117 -12.07 8.91 11.04
C ASP A 117 -12.22 10.22 11.81
N PHE A 118 -11.58 11.29 11.32
CA PHE A 118 -11.57 12.64 11.87
C PHE A 118 -11.86 13.69 10.79
N ALA A 119 -12.22 14.89 11.23
CA ALA A 119 -12.51 15.99 10.31
C ALA A 119 -11.23 16.56 9.70
N VAL A 120 -11.22 16.75 8.39
CA VAL A 120 -10.13 17.41 7.66
C VAL A 120 -10.63 18.72 7.06
N ALA A 121 -10.02 19.84 7.43
CA ALA A 121 -10.31 21.13 6.82
C ALA A 121 -9.62 21.23 5.46
N GLY A 122 -10.40 21.12 4.38
CA GLY A 122 -9.83 21.07 3.03
C GLY A 122 -10.85 20.89 1.93
N GLU A 123 -10.35 20.85 0.70
CA GLU A 123 -11.13 20.48 -0.49
C GLU A 123 -11.14 18.96 -0.64
N LYS A 124 -12.33 18.36 -0.82
CA LYS A 124 -12.48 16.93 -1.05
C LYS A 124 -12.44 16.64 -2.56
N ILE A 125 -11.51 15.80 -2.99
CA ILE A 125 -11.31 15.40 -4.38
C ILE A 125 -11.51 13.88 -4.44
N MET A 126 -12.60 13.42 -5.03
CA MET A 126 -12.98 12.01 -5.00
C MET A 126 -12.64 11.28 -6.30
N LEU A 127 -12.20 10.03 -6.16
CA LEU A 127 -12.15 9.06 -7.25
C LEU A 127 -13.52 8.40 -7.44
N ASP A 128 -14.12 7.95 -6.33
CA ASP A 128 -15.42 7.29 -6.27
C ASP A 128 -16.17 7.65 -4.96
N ASP A 129 -17.13 6.84 -4.53
CA ASP A 129 -17.93 7.05 -3.32
C ASP A 129 -17.17 6.77 -2.01
N LYS A 130 -16.04 6.06 -2.08
CA LYS A 130 -15.27 5.58 -0.92
C LYS A 130 -13.83 6.10 -0.86
N GLN A 131 -13.25 6.46 -2.00
CA GLN A 131 -11.83 6.76 -2.14
C GLN A 131 -11.57 8.12 -2.75
N GLY A 132 -10.52 8.79 -2.28
CA GLY A 132 -10.19 10.13 -2.72
C GLY A 132 -9.08 10.78 -1.91
N LEU A 133 -9.04 12.11 -1.93
CA LEU A 133 -8.09 12.93 -1.19
C LEU A 133 -8.81 14.12 -0.57
N TYR A 134 -8.42 14.49 0.64
CA TYR A 134 -8.59 15.87 1.11
C TYR A 134 -7.32 16.64 0.76
N LYS A 135 -7.45 17.78 0.09
CA LYS A 135 -6.40 18.77 -0.04
C LYS A 135 -6.48 19.72 1.16
N VAL A 136 -5.49 19.64 2.05
CA VAL A 136 -5.48 20.36 3.32
C VAL A 136 -5.40 21.86 3.07
N ARG A 137 -6.27 22.63 3.72
CA ARG A 137 -6.23 24.09 3.68
C ARG A 137 -5.17 24.58 4.67
N LYS A 138 -4.16 25.27 4.16
CA LYS A 138 -3.14 25.95 4.96
C LYS A 138 -3.62 27.35 5.36
#